data_AF-A0A8T6CI14-F1
#
_entry.id   AF-A0A8T6CI14-F1
#
_cell.length_a   1.000
_cell.length_b   1.000
_cell.length_c   1.000
_cell.angle_alpha   90.00
_cell.angle_beta   90.00
_cell.angle_gamma   90.00
#
_symmetry.space_group_name_H-M   'P 1'
#
loop_
_entity.id
_entity.type
_entity.pdbx_description
1 polymer ?
#
loop_
_entity_poly.entity_id
_entity_poly.type
_entity_poly.pdbx_seq_one_letter_code
_entity_poly.pdbx_strand_id
1 'polypeptide(L)'
;GGAAHPLARGSRSPEVDAEGLHCARALSFLSQNLSPDTQEDDHNLAQAALRFVLSLNGVSTVLGGFSDARQVEENAACSGKGPLSVQNMKRIEMVWRANFGLDTAGG
;
A
#
# COMPACT_ATOMS: atom_id res chain seq x y z
N GLY A 1 7.17 5.02 21.79
CA GLY A 1 7.48 5.73 20.53
C GLY A 1 8.35 6.92 20.87
N GLY A 2 9.53 7.04 20.25
CA GLY A 2 10.42 8.19 20.45
C GLY A 2 9.89 9.44 19.76
N ALA A 3 10.41 10.60 20.17
CA ALA A 3 10.12 11.87 19.51
C ALA A 3 10.44 11.80 18.01
N ALA A 4 9.58 12.38 17.18
CA ALA A 4 9.80 12.42 15.74
C ALA A 4 11.14 13.09 15.42
N HIS A 5 11.86 12.51 14.46
CA HIS A 5 13.15 13.06 14.01
C HIS A 5 12.96 14.49 13.50
N PRO A 6 13.90 15.44 13.71
CA PRO A 6 13.77 16.84 13.28
C PRO A 6 13.52 17.04 11.77
N LEU A 7 13.90 16.05 10.96
CA LEU A 7 13.69 16.02 9.51
C LEU A 7 12.48 15.20 9.07
N ALA A 8 11.70 14.66 10.02
CA ALA A 8 10.48 13.96 9.69
C ALA A 8 9.49 14.95 9.05
N ARG A 9 8.84 14.51 7.98
CA ARG A 9 7.80 15.31 7.30
C ARG A 9 6.76 15.75 8.34
N GLY A 10 6.46 17.05 8.38
CA GLY A 10 5.48 17.63 9.30
C GLY A 10 4.09 16.97 9.20
N SER A 11 3.24 17.22 10.19
CA SER A 11 1.87 16.69 10.22
C SER A 11 1.08 17.12 8.99
N ARG A 12 0.34 16.18 8.39
CA ARG A 12 -0.60 16.48 7.30
C ARG A 12 -1.84 17.18 7.84
N SER A 13 -2.59 17.86 6.96
CA SER A 13 -3.90 18.39 7.34
C SER A 13 -4.90 17.23 7.53
N PRO A 14 -5.94 17.39 8.38
CA PRO A 14 -6.96 16.37 8.59
C PRO A 14 -7.69 15.93 7.32
N GLU A 15 -7.87 16.86 6.36
CA GLU A 15 -8.51 16.62 5.07
C GLU A 15 -7.72 15.62 4.22
N VAL A 16 -6.39 15.82 4.14
CA VAL A 16 -5.48 14.92 3.41
C VAL A 16 -5.45 13.54 4.07
N ASP A 17 -5.56 13.48 5.40
CA ASP A 17 -5.63 12.21 6.11
C ASP A 17 -6.96 11.48 5.85
N ALA A 18 -8.08 12.20 5.76
CA ALA A 18 -9.39 11.63 5.45
C ALA A 18 -9.47 11.07 4.02
N GLU A 19 -8.96 11.81 3.04
CA GLU A 19 -8.86 11.36 1.64
C GLU A 19 -7.92 10.15 1.54
N GLY A 20 -6.75 10.21 2.19
CA GLY A 20 -5.82 9.09 2.25
C GLY A 20 -6.44 7.83 2.87
N LEU A 21 -7.24 7.99 3.93
CA LEU A 21 -7.96 6.88 4.55
C LEU A 21 -9.02 6.30 3.61
N HIS A 22 -9.75 7.13 2.86
CA HIS A 22 -10.72 6.67 1.85
C HIS A 22 -10.04 5.80 0.80
N CYS A 23 -8.97 6.30 0.18
CA CYS A 23 -8.20 5.57 -0.82
C CYS A 23 -7.62 4.27 -0.25
N ALA A 24 -7.11 4.29 0.99
CA ALA A 24 -6.60 3.10 1.66
C ALA A 24 -7.69 2.04 1.88
N ARG A 25 -8.92 2.45 2.23
CA ARG A 25 -10.06 1.52 2.39
C ARG A 25 -10.45 0.84 1.08
N ALA A 26 -10.39 1.54 -0.05
CA ALA A 26 -10.67 0.97 -1.36
C ALA A 26 -9.67 -0.15 -1.74
N LEU A 27 -8.46 -0.13 -1.18
CA LEU A 27 -7.43 -1.16 -1.34
C LEU A 27 -7.41 -2.22 -0.22
N SER A 28 -8.39 -2.23 0.69
CA SER A 28 -8.42 -3.13 1.86
C SER A 28 -8.39 -4.62 1.51
N PHE A 29 -8.80 -5.00 0.30
CA PHE A 29 -8.74 -6.37 -0.19
C PHE A 29 -7.32 -6.94 -0.31
N LEU A 30 -6.29 -6.09 -0.31
CA LEU A 30 -4.88 -6.50 -0.24
C LEU A 30 -4.45 -6.91 1.18
N SER A 31 -5.26 -6.65 2.20
CA SER A 31 -4.92 -7.01 3.57
C SER A 31 -5.40 -8.43 3.90
N GLN A 32 -4.48 -9.34 4.19
CA GLN A 32 -4.82 -10.68 4.71
C GLN A 32 -5.66 -10.59 6.00
N ASN A 33 -5.46 -9.57 6.83
CA ASN A 33 -6.23 -9.39 8.07
C ASN A 33 -7.67 -8.92 7.82
N LEU A 34 -7.91 -8.15 6.75
CA LEU A 34 -9.24 -7.60 6.43
C LEU A 34 -9.99 -8.46 5.40
N SER A 35 -9.30 -9.34 4.69
CA SER A 35 -9.85 -10.16 3.62
C SER A 35 -9.26 -11.57 3.61
N PRO A 36 -9.27 -12.30 4.75
CA PRO A 36 -8.56 -13.58 4.90
C PRO A 36 -9.05 -14.65 3.91
N ASP A 37 -10.34 -14.62 3.54
CA ASP A 37 -10.93 -15.63 2.65
C ASP A 37 -10.70 -15.37 1.16
N THR A 38 -10.23 -14.17 0.80
CA THR A 38 -10.09 -13.76 -0.62
C THR A 38 -8.69 -13.29 -1.00
N GLN A 39 -7.79 -13.14 -0.03
CA GLN A 39 -6.42 -12.74 -0.25
C GLN A 39 -5.49 -13.95 -0.17
N GLU A 40 -5.14 -14.49 -1.33
CA GLU A 40 -4.31 -15.69 -1.46
C GLU A 40 -2.83 -15.39 -1.62
N ASP A 41 -2.44 -14.14 -1.93
CA ASP A 41 -1.03 -13.78 -2.06
C ASP A 41 -0.36 -13.78 -0.68
N ASP A 42 0.82 -14.39 -0.60
CA ASP A 42 1.68 -14.38 0.59
C ASP A 42 2.36 -13.01 0.74
N HIS A 43 1.65 -12.06 1.35
CA HIS A 43 2.16 -10.75 1.71
C HIS A 43 1.40 -10.10 2.88
N ASN A 44 2.08 -9.22 3.63
CA ASN A 44 1.39 -8.17 4.37
C ASN A 44 1.09 -6.96 3.46
N LEU A 45 0.30 -6.00 3.94
CA LEU A 45 -0.10 -4.85 3.13
C LEU A 45 1.08 -3.97 2.67
N ALA A 46 2.12 -3.83 3.50
CA ALA A 46 3.30 -3.04 3.15
C ALA A 46 4.11 -3.72 2.04
N GLN A 47 4.31 -5.04 2.13
CA GLN A 47 4.91 -5.86 1.09
C GLN A 47 4.09 -5.81 -0.21
N ALA A 48 2.77 -5.80 -0.13
CA ALA A 48 1.91 -5.68 -1.31
C ALA A 48 2.16 -4.36 -2.06
N ALA A 49 2.28 -3.25 -1.33
CA ALA A 49 2.60 -1.94 -1.89
C ALA A 49 4.00 -1.93 -2.56
N LEU A 50 5.00 -2.55 -1.93
CA LEU A 50 6.35 -2.66 -2.51
C LEU A 50 6.35 -3.49 -3.79
N ARG A 51 5.69 -4.66 -3.77
CA ARG A 51 5.57 -5.56 -4.93
C ARG A 51 4.83 -4.91 -6.08
N PHE A 52 3.78 -4.13 -5.81
CA PHE A 52 3.07 -3.36 -6.84
C PHE A 52 4.01 -2.40 -7.56
N VAL A 53 4.75 -1.56 -6.82
CA VAL A 53 5.65 -0.58 -7.44
C VAL A 53 6.80 -1.25 -8.19
N LEU A 54 7.39 -2.31 -7.61
CA LEU A 54 8.45 -3.09 -8.26
C LEU A 54 7.98 -3.89 -9.48
N SER A 55 6.67 -4.10 -9.66
CA SER A 55 6.13 -4.76 -10.86
C SER A 55 6.15 -3.88 -12.11
N LEU A 56 6.29 -2.56 -11.95
CA LEU A 56 6.24 -1.61 -13.05
C LEU A 56 7.54 -1.66 -13.87
N ASN A 57 7.39 -1.71 -15.18
CA ASN A 57 8.54 -1.62 -16.09
C ASN A 57 9.26 -0.28 -15.87
N GLY A 58 10.57 -0.34 -15.65
CA GLY A 58 11.42 0.83 -15.38
C GLY A 58 11.70 1.10 -13.91
N VAL A 59 11.04 0.39 -12.97
CA VAL A 59 11.36 0.47 -11.55
C VAL A 59 12.34 -0.62 -11.15
N SER A 60 13.55 -0.23 -10.74
CA SER A 60 14.57 -1.17 -10.26
C SER A 60 14.63 -1.28 -8.74
N THR A 61 14.15 -0.27 -8.00
CA THR A 61 14.29 -0.18 -6.55
C THR A 61 13.17 0.69 -5.96
N VAL A 62 12.72 0.34 -4.76
CA VAL A 62 11.78 1.13 -3.95
C VAL A 62 12.43 1.46 -2.61
N LEU A 63 12.34 2.73 -2.20
CA LEU A 63 12.89 3.22 -0.93
C LEU A 63 11.75 3.44 0.08
N GLY A 64 11.70 2.60 1.11
CA GLY A 64 10.76 2.72 2.22
C GLY A 64 11.37 3.51 3.39
N GLY A 65 10.54 4.34 4.04
CA GLY A 65 10.88 4.96 5.32
C GLY A 65 10.45 4.06 6.47
N PHE A 66 11.40 3.61 7.28
CA PHE A 66 11.16 2.70 8.39
C PHE A 66 11.67 3.32 9.71
N SER A 67 10.95 3.04 10.79
CA SER A 67 11.28 3.56 12.14
C SER A 67 11.83 2.48 13.07
N ASP A 68 11.83 1.22 12.64
CA ASP A 68 12.27 0.06 13.41
C ASP A 68 12.92 -0.97 12.47
N ALA A 69 13.99 -1.63 12.93
CA ALA A 69 14.74 -2.61 12.15
C ALA A 69 13.86 -3.79 11.68
N ARG A 70 12.88 -4.23 12.49
CA ARG A 70 11.97 -5.32 12.12
C ARG A 70 11.11 -4.97 10.92
N GLN A 71 10.72 -3.70 10.77
CA GLN A 71 10.00 -3.26 9.58
C GLN A 71 10.86 -3.41 8.32
N VAL A 72 12.17 -3.18 8.43
CA VAL A 72 13.10 -3.38 7.31
C VAL A 72 13.15 -4.86 6.94
N GLU A 73 13.34 -5.74 7.92
CA GLU A 73 13.41 -7.19 7.70
C GLU A 73 12.11 -7.74 7.10
N GLU A 74 10.97 -7.39 7.70
CA GLU A 74 9.65 -7.79 7.21
C GLU A 74 9.42 -7.35 5.77
N ASN A 75 9.75 -6.11 5.41
CA ASN A 75 9.52 -5.60 4.07
C ASN A 75 10.54 -6.10 3.05
N ALA A 76 11.80 -6.30 3.45
CA ALA A 76 12.83 -6.87 2.59
C ALA A 76 12.49 -8.31 2.17
N ALA A 77 11.73 -9.05 2.98
CA ALA A 77 11.32 -10.42 2.69
C ALA A 77 10.43 -10.57 1.44
N CYS A 78 9.85 -9.49 0.90
CA CYS A 78 9.12 -9.55 -0.37
C CYS A 78 9.99 -9.28 -1.60
N SER A 79 11.27 -8.96 -1.41
CA SER A 79 12.22 -8.80 -2.52
C SER A 79 12.32 -10.11 -3.31
N GLY A 80 12.23 -10.01 -4.64
CA GLY A 80 12.27 -11.17 -5.52
C GLY A 80 11.00 -12.03 -5.58
N LYS A 81 9.95 -11.73 -4.79
CA LYS A 81 8.65 -12.45 -4.87
C LYS A 81 7.83 -12.16 -6.14
N GLY A 82 8.32 -11.27 -6.99
CA GLY A 82 7.63 -10.88 -8.22
C GLY A 82 6.35 -10.07 -7.98
N PRO A 83 5.58 -9.82 -9.05
CA PRO A 83 4.34 -9.03 -8.98
C PRO A 83 3.28 -9.70 -8.10
N LEU A 84 2.26 -8.93 -7.71
CA LEU A 84 1.03 -9.46 -7.12
C LEU A 84 0.31 -10.38 -8.12
N SER A 85 -0.61 -11.22 -7.64
CA SER A 85 -1.42 -12.06 -8.53
C SER A 85 -2.20 -11.22 -9.55
N VAL A 86 -2.49 -11.84 -10.69
CA VAL A 86 -3.27 -11.21 -11.77
C VAL A 86 -4.63 -10.71 -11.26
N GLN A 87 -5.26 -11.44 -10.33
CA GLN A 87 -6.52 -11.04 -9.70
C GLN A 87 -6.37 -9.77 -8.88
N ASN A 88 -5.35 -9.69 -8.00
CA ASN A 88 -5.08 -8.48 -7.22
C ASN A 88 -4.75 -7.30 -8.14
N MET A 89 -3.90 -7.49 -9.16
CA MET A 89 -3.56 -6.44 -10.12
C MET A 89 -4.79 -5.90 -10.87
N LYS A 90 -5.70 -6.78 -11.32
CA LYS A 90 -6.97 -6.37 -11.93
C LYS A 90 -7.85 -5.57 -10.98
N ARG A 91 -7.93 -5.98 -9.71
CA ARG A 91 -8.72 -5.25 -8.68
C ARG A 91 -8.13 -3.88 -8.38
N ILE A 92 -6.80 -3.76 -8.30
CA ILE A 92 -6.12 -2.47 -8.16
C ILE A 92 -6.47 -1.57 -9.34
N GLU A 93 -6.39 -2.09 -10.57
CA GLU A 93 -6.73 -1.33 -11.77
C GLU A 93 -8.19 -0.84 -11.76
N MET A 94 -9.14 -1.68 -11.35
CA MET A 94 -10.54 -1.28 -11.23
C MET A 94 -10.72 -0.13 -10.22
N VAL A 95 -10.10 -0.24 -9.04
CA VAL A 95 -10.15 0.80 -8.00
C VAL A 95 -9.55 2.11 -8.51
N TRP A 96 -8.41 2.03 -9.21
CA TRP A 96 -7.75 3.20 -9.81
C TRP A 96 -8.63 3.87 -10.87
N ARG A 97 -9.22 3.09 -11.79
CA ARG A 97 -10.12 3.62 -12.84
C ARG A 97 -11.38 4.26 -12.27
N ALA A 98 -11.83 3.82 -11.10
CA ALA A 98 -12.97 4.41 -10.39
C ALA A 98 -12.58 5.62 -9.52
N ASN A 99 -11.34 6.13 -9.63
CA ASN A 99 -10.78 7.17 -8.76
C ASN A 99 -11.00 6.86 -7.27
N PHE A 100 -10.77 5.61 -6.87
CA PHE A 100 -11.01 5.10 -5.51
C PHE A 100 -12.46 5.22 -5.00
N GLY A 101 -13.42 5.59 -5.86
CA GLY A 101 -14.81 5.88 -5.49
C GLY A 101 -15.07 7.36 -5.16
N LEU A 102 -14.07 8.23 -5.29
CA LEU A 102 -14.17 9.66 -4.98
C LEU A 102 -15.11 10.41 -5.93
N ASP A 103 -15.17 10.01 -7.20
CA ASP A 103 -16.02 10.67 -8.22
C ASP A 103 -17.51 10.38 -8.04
N THR A 104 -17.86 9.28 -7.36
CA THR A 104 -19.25 8.86 -7.13
C THR A 104 -19.89 9.45 -5.87
N ALA A 105 -19.14 10.19 -5.05
CA ALA A 105 -19.63 10.78 -3.80
C ALA A 105 -20.28 12.18 -3.98
N GLY A 106 -20.45 12.65 -5.22
CA GLY A 106 -20.97 13.98 -5.56
C GLY A 106 -22.34 14.01 -6.25
N GLY A 107 -23.20 13.00 -6.04
CA GLY A 107 -24.57 12.92 -6.59
C GLY A 107 -25.64 13.15 -5.54
#